data_AF-A0AAE0TCS2-F1
#
_entry.id   AF-A0AAE0TCS2-F1
#
_cell.length_a   1.000
_cell.length_b   1.000
_cell.length_c   1.000
_cell.angle_alpha   90.00
_cell.angle_beta   90.00
_cell.angle_gamma   90.00
#
_symmetry.space_group_name_H-M   'P 1'
#
loop_
_entity.id
_entity.type
_entity.pdbx_description
1 polymer ?
#
loop_
_entity_poly.entity_id
_entity_poly.type
_entity_poly.pdbx_seq_one_letter_code
_entity_poly.pdbx_strand_id
1 'polypeptide(L)'
;MTAIEFQELLDIFFDFVEICESFNIGFMLYGGTLLGAYRHHGIVPWDDDIDVLLNISDKAKIQNAVRNIRSYHLHSPKDWQWKFYKVKSDESINLRPFEWKMLPVPCNTEIILSKTYNIHLCSNSIYSHKNESYFEASRQYSVPCRRLHPYYPFVFRSYDNGYVKEMLKINNNDIHSAHYSHIIC
;
A
#
# COMPACT_ATOMS: atom_id res chain seq x y z
N MET A 1 13.96 2.57 8.98
CA MET A 1 12.85 2.82 9.91
C MET A 1 13.06 1.98 11.17
N THR A 2 12.94 2.58 12.35
CA THR A 2 12.94 1.88 13.64
C THR A 2 11.57 1.26 13.92
N ALA A 3 11.47 0.35 14.89
CA ALA A 3 10.19 -0.23 15.27
C ALA A 3 9.17 0.81 15.79
N ILE A 4 9.66 1.87 16.45
CA ILE A 4 8.82 2.98 16.94
C ILE A 4 8.26 3.76 15.75
N GLU A 5 9.11 4.16 14.81
CA GLU A 5 8.68 4.90 13.61
C GLU A 5 7.68 4.09 12.78
N PHE A 6 7.86 2.77 12.69
CA PHE A 6 6.93 1.89 12.00
C PHE A 6 5.56 1.87 12.69
N GLN A 7 5.53 1.75 14.01
CA GLN A 7 4.29 1.78 14.77
C GLN A 7 3.58 3.12 14.64
N GLU A 8 4.32 4.23 14.71
CA GLU A 8 3.76 5.58 14.51
C GLU A 8 3.14 5.74 13.12
N LEU A 9 3.79 5.24 12.07
CA LEU A 9 3.27 5.26 10.70
C LEU A 9 1.96 4.47 10.58
N LEU A 10 1.90 3.29 11.20
CA LEU A 10 0.68 2.47 11.23
C LEU A 10 -0.44 3.17 12.01
N ASP A 11 -0.14 3.73 13.18
CA ASP A 11 -1.13 4.43 14.01
C ASP A 11 -1.74 5.61 13.24
N ILE A 12 -0.91 6.42 12.57
CA ILE A 12 -1.38 7.52 11.70
C ILE A 12 -2.29 7.00 10.59
N PHE A 13 -1.89 5.91 9.94
CA PHE A 13 -2.67 5.39 8.82
C PHE A 13 -4.00 4.80 9.25
N PHE A 14 -4.05 4.08 10.35
CA PHE A 14 -5.31 3.51 10.83
C PHE A 14 -6.24 4.58 11.42
N ASP A 15 -5.72 5.65 12.03
CA ASP A 15 -6.51 6.85 12.35
C ASP A 15 -7.12 7.48 11.08
N PHE A 16 -6.34 7.57 9.98
CA PHE A 16 -6.84 8.03 8.69
C PHE A 16 -7.94 7.10 8.14
N VAL A 17 -7.76 5.78 8.21
CA VAL A 17 -8.76 4.80 7.75
C VAL A 17 -10.07 4.96 8.53
N GLU A 18 -10.01 5.08 9.86
CA GLU A 18 -11.19 5.27 10.71
C GLU A 18 -11.94 6.57 10.38
N ILE A 19 -11.21 7.62 10.01
CA ILE A 19 -11.81 8.89 9.59
C ILE A 19 -12.45 8.78 8.22
N CYS A 20 -11.80 8.13 7.27
CA CYS A 20 -12.40 7.86 5.97
C CYS A 20 -13.72 7.09 6.13
N GLU A 21 -13.76 6.08 7.01
CA GLU A 21 -14.97 5.32 7.33
C GLU A 21 -16.04 6.21 8.00
N SER A 22 -15.67 6.96 9.03
CA SER A 22 -16.59 7.82 9.79
C SER A 22 -17.21 8.93 8.96
N PHE A 23 -16.46 9.48 8.01
CA PHE A 23 -16.92 10.54 7.14
C PHE A 23 -17.45 10.02 5.79
N ASN A 24 -17.46 8.72 5.54
CA ASN A 24 -17.82 8.13 4.24
C ASN A 24 -17.02 8.77 3.09
N ILE A 25 -15.70 8.69 3.18
CA ILE A 25 -14.73 9.13 2.17
C ILE A 25 -14.10 7.89 1.57
N GLY A 26 -14.34 7.66 0.28
CA GLY A 26 -13.73 6.55 -0.45
C GLY A 26 -12.24 6.79 -0.68
N PHE A 27 -11.43 5.76 -0.44
CA PHE A 27 -10.02 5.74 -0.79
C PHE A 27 -9.61 4.35 -1.31
N MET A 28 -8.42 4.25 -1.88
CA MET A 28 -7.78 2.98 -2.19
C MET A 28 -6.26 3.06 -2.03
N LEU A 29 -5.63 1.94 -1.70
CA LEU A 29 -4.16 1.87 -1.62
C LEU A 29 -3.54 2.11 -2.99
N TYR A 30 -2.40 2.79 -3.00
CA TYR A 30 -1.66 3.12 -4.22
C TYR A 30 -0.16 2.92 -4.03
N GLY A 31 0.60 3.01 -5.13
CA GLY A 31 2.06 3.11 -5.07
C GLY A 31 2.75 1.99 -4.28
N GLY A 32 3.67 2.38 -3.40
CA GLY A 32 4.44 1.46 -2.54
C GLY A 32 3.54 0.71 -1.57
N THR A 33 2.51 1.36 -1.04
CA THR A 33 1.52 0.75 -0.14
C THR A 33 0.68 -0.32 -0.81
N LEU A 34 0.24 -0.11 -2.06
CA LEU A 34 -0.46 -1.13 -2.85
C LEU A 34 0.46 -2.33 -3.14
N LEU A 35 1.73 -2.05 -3.45
CA LEU A 35 2.73 -3.10 -3.63
C LEU A 35 2.94 -3.90 -2.34
N GLY A 36 2.96 -3.21 -1.19
CA GLY A 36 2.99 -3.81 0.14
C GLY A 36 1.81 -4.74 0.39
N ALA A 37 0.58 -4.26 0.19
CA ALA A 37 -0.64 -5.07 0.31
C ALA A 37 -0.56 -6.34 -0.55
N TYR A 38 -0.06 -6.20 -1.79
CA TYR A 38 0.13 -7.31 -2.70
C TYR A 38 1.26 -8.25 -2.24
N ARG A 39 2.40 -7.75 -1.80
CA ARG A 39 3.61 -8.57 -1.62
C ARG A 39 3.81 -9.07 -0.19
N HIS A 40 3.31 -8.33 0.79
CA HIS A 40 3.63 -8.50 2.21
C HIS A 40 2.38 -8.59 3.11
N HIS A 41 1.17 -8.43 2.56
CA HIS A 41 -0.06 -8.23 3.35
C HIS A 41 0.08 -7.09 4.36
N GLY A 42 0.84 -6.04 4.03
CA GLY A 42 1.19 -4.95 4.94
C GLY A 42 2.08 -3.93 4.25
N ILE A 43 2.77 -3.07 5.00
CA ILE A 43 3.72 -2.12 4.41
C ILE A 43 4.95 -2.88 3.85
N VAL A 44 5.59 -2.35 2.81
CA VAL A 44 6.90 -2.86 2.39
C VAL A 44 7.89 -2.66 3.55
N PRO A 45 8.64 -3.69 4.02
CA PRO A 45 9.40 -3.59 5.27
C PRO A 45 10.45 -2.46 5.36
N TRP A 46 10.79 -1.86 4.23
CA TRP A 46 11.74 -0.75 4.12
C TRP A 46 11.14 0.54 3.54
N ASP A 47 9.83 0.59 3.31
CA ASP A 47 9.13 1.86 3.00
C ASP A 47 9.11 2.76 4.23
N ASP A 48 9.09 4.08 4.00
CA ASP A 48 9.02 5.09 5.06
C ASP A 48 7.73 5.92 5.04
N ASP A 49 6.78 5.60 4.15
CA ASP A 49 5.53 6.33 3.97
C ASP A 49 4.35 5.44 3.53
N ILE A 50 3.18 6.08 3.39
CA ILE A 50 1.94 5.44 2.93
C ILE A 50 1.26 6.27 1.83
N ASP A 51 0.94 5.59 0.74
CA ASP A 51 0.32 6.09 -0.47
C ASP A 51 -1.15 5.64 -0.56
N VAL A 52 -2.06 6.61 -0.65
CA VAL A 52 -3.48 6.37 -0.96
C VAL A 52 -3.98 7.28 -2.07
N LEU A 53 -5.00 6.83 -2.79
CA LEU A 53 -5.79 7.64 -3.70
C LEU A 53 -7.17 7.90 -3.11
N LEU A 54 -7.64 9.12 -3.25
CA LEU A 54 -8.98 9.57 -2.87
C LEU A 54 -9.57 10.43 -3.99
N ASN A 55 -10.90 10.53 -4.03
CA ASN A 55 -11.56 11.39 -5.00
C ASN A 55 -11.21 12.86 -4.71
N ILE A 56 -10.85 13.61 -5.76
CA ILE A 56 -10.52 15.04 -5.63
C ILE A 56 -11.69 15.85 -5.05
N SER A 57 -12.94 15.41 -5.27
CA SER A 57 -14.11 16.04 -4.67
C SER A 57 -14.12 15.97 -3.13
N ASP A 58 -13.47 14.96 -2.54
CA ASP A 58 -13.38 14.78 -1.09
C ASP A 58 -12.19 15.52 -0.46
N LYS A 59 -11.33 16.19 -1.25
CA LYS A 59 -10.13 16.87 -0.76
C LYS A 59 -10.41 17.83 0.39
N ALA A 60 -11.42 18.69 0.27
CA ALA A 60 -11.77 19.65 1.32
C ALA A 60 -12.32 18.95 2.58
N LYS A 61 -13.08 17.87 2.38
CA LYS A 61 -13.70 17.09 3.45
C LYS A 61 -12.64 16.36 4.28
N ILE A 62 -11.70 15.67 3.62
CA ILE A 62 -10.60 15.00 4.32
C ILE A 62 -9.69 16.01 5.01
N GLN A 63 -9.35 17.13 4.37
CA GLN A 63 -8.54 18.19 5.00
C GLN A 63 -9.17 18.71 6.29
N ASN A 64 -10.49 18.87 6.32
CA ASN A 64 -11.19 19.31 7.53
C ASN A 64 -11.25 18.19 8.59
N ALA A 65 -11.46 16.94 8.18
CA ALA A 65 -11.56 15.80 9.08
C ALA A 65 -10.22 15.48 9.77
N VAL A 66 -9.10 15.57 9.03
CA VAL A 66 -7.78 15.19 9.56
C VAL A 66 -7.07 16.29 10.34
N ARG A 67 -7.57 17.54 10.30
CA ARG A 67 -6.95 18.70 10.97
C ARG A 67 -6.76 18.55 12.47
N ASN A 68 -7.58 17.71 13.12
CA ASN A 68 -7.59 17.53 14.57
C ASN A 68 -7.18 16.11 15.01
N ILE A 69 -6.51 15.34 14.15
CA ILE A 69 -6.02 14.00 14.52
C ILE A 69 -4.72 14.13 15.30
N ARG A 70 -4.78 13.81 16.59
CA ARG A 70 -3.63 13.61 17.48
C ARG A 70 -2.54 14.70 17.31
N SER A 71 -1.31 14.45 17.73
CA SER A 71 -0.20 15.41 17.67
C SER A 71 0.49 15.46 16.28
N TYR A 72 -0.25 15.21 15.20
CA TYR A 72 0.31 15.17 13.84
C TYR A 72 0.05 16.47 13.08
N HIS A 73 0.96 16.80 12.16
CA HIS A 73 0.85 17.99 11.32
C HIS A 73 0.42 17.61 9.90
N LEU A 74 -0.72 18.13 9.45
CA LEU A 74 -1.14 18.01 8.06
C LEU A 74 -0.29 18.93 7.17
N HIS A 75 0.59 18.34 6.36
CA HIS A 75 1.23 19.04 5.24
C HIS A 75 0.37 18.90 3.98
N SER A 76 -0.31 19.98 3.57
CA SER A 76 -1.18 20.01 2.38
C SER A 76 -0.85 21.19 1.46
N PRO A 77 0.28 21.14 0.74
CA PRO A 77 0.66 22.16 -0.22
C PRO A 77 -0.41 22.35 -1.32
N LYS A 78 -0.60 23.58 -1.78
CA LYS A 78 -1.69 23.95 -2.71
C LYS A 78 -1.48 23.37 -4.11
N ASP A 79 -0.22 23.19 -4.53
CA ASP A 79 0.18 22.90 -5.90
C ASP A 79 0.77 21.48 -6.03
N TRP A 80 -0.06 20.42 -5.88
CA TRP A 80 0.40 19.03 -5.98
C TRP A 80 -0.36 18.17 -6.99
N GLN A 81 0.28 17.05 -7.36
CA GLN A 81 0.18 16.29 -8.60
C GLN A 81 -1.25 15.95 -9.06
N TRP A 82 -1.58 16.38 -10.27
CA TRP A 82 -2.69 15.84 -11.03
C TRP A 82 -2.25 14.54 -11.69
N LYS A 83 -2.94 13.44 -11.41
CA LYS A 83 -2.74 12.16 -12.11
C LYS A 83 -4.00 11.85 -12.92
N PHE A 84 -3.86 11.80 -14.23
CA PHE A 84 -4.92 11.36 -15.13
C PHE A 84 -4.65 9.91 -15.55
N TYR A 85 -5.63 9.04 -15.37
CA TYR A 85 -5.60 7.68 -15.87
C TYR A 85 -6.92 7.37 -16.58
N LYS A 86 -6.86 6.46 -17.55
CA LYS A 86 -8.06 6.01 -18.26
C LYS A 86 -8.88 5.13 -17.31
N VAL A 87 -9.88 5.72 -16.67
CA VAL A 87 -10.92 4.98 -15.97
C VAL A 87 -11.70 4.22 -17.03
N LYS A 88 -11.54 2.89 -17.12
CA LYS A 88 -12.58 2.09 -17.74
C LYS A 88 -13.75 2.13 -16.76
N SER A 89 -14.90 2.58 -17.22
CA SER A 89 -16.14 2.60 -16.44
C SER A 89 -16.30 1.26 -15.75
N ASP A 90 -16.36 1.28 -14.41
CA ASP A 90 -16.45 0.12 -13.51
C ASP A 90 -15.11 -0.57 -13.14
N GLU A 91 -14.05 0.21 -12.85
CA GLU A 91 -12.99 -0.30 -11.98
C GLU A 91 -13.59 -0.59 -10.59
N SER A 92 -13.98 -1.83 -10.37
CA SER A 92 -14.42 -2.28 -9.05
C SER A 92 -13.26 -2.09 -8.06
N ILE A 93 -13.62 -1.74 -6.84
CA ILE A 93 -12.71 -1.84 -5.71
C ILE A 93 -12.67 -3.31 -5.31
N ASN A 94 -11.47 -3.85 -5.13
CA ASN A 94 -11.30 -5.13 -4.45
C ASN A 94 -10.79 -4.87 -3.02
N LEU A 95 -10.83 -5.88 -2.17
CA LEU A 95 -10.27 -5.83 -0.83
C LEU A 95 -9.06 -6.77 -0.75
N ARG A 96 -7.97 -6.29 -0.15
CA ARG A 96 -6.79 -7.12 0.14
C ARG A 96 -6.39 -7.01 1.60
N PRO A 97 -5.79 -8.08 2.18
CA PRO A 97 -5.21 -7.99 3.51
C PRO A 97 -4.11 -6.91 3.57
N PHE A 98 -4.18 -6.08 4.59
CA PHE A 98 -3.19 -5.08 4.93
C PHE A 98 -3.11 -4.97 6.45
N GLU A 99 -2.02 -5.47 7.01
CA GLU A 99 -1.86 -5.74 8.43
C GLU A 99 -3.05 -6.56 8.96
N TRP A 100 -3.86 -6.00 9.86
CA TRP A 100 -5.03 -6.65 10.45
C TRP A 100 -6.37 -6.30 9.76
N LYS A 101 -6.37 -5.50 8.69
CA LYS A 101 -7.60 -5.03 8.03
C LYS A 101 -7.64 -5.41 6.55
N MET A 102 -8.84 -5.60 6.02
CA MET A 102 -9.06 -5.71 4.58
C MET A 102 -9.26 -4.31 4.02
N LEU A 103 -8.35 -3.84 3.17
CA LEU A 103 -8.38 -2.46 2.66
C LEU A 103 -8.71 -2.39 1.17
N PRO A 104 -9.38 -1.31 0.73
CA PRO A 104 -9.67 -1.04 -0.68
C PRO A 104 -8.41 -0.98 -1.54
N VAL A 105 -8.40 -1.75 -2.63
CA VAL A 105 -7.36 -1.73 -3.66
C VAL A 105 -8.00 -1.66 -5.04
N PRO A 106 -7.28 -1.18 -6.06
CA PRO A 106 -7.72 -1.33 -7.45
C PRO A 106 -7.95 -2.79 -7.82
N CYS A 107 -9.05 -3.09 -8.54
CA CYS A 107 -9.17 -4.36 -9.26
C CYS A 107 -7.99 -4.58 -10.21
N ASN A 108 -7.71 -5.84 -10.55
CA ASN A 108 -6.51 -6.21 -11.34
C ASN A 108 -5.21 -5.65 -10.74
N THR A 109 -5.07 -5.72 -9.41
CA THR A 109 -3.92 -5.17 -8.66
C THR A 109 -2.58 -5.56 -9.28
N GLU A 110 -2.40 -6.82 -9.68
CA GLU A 110 -1.17 -7.28 -10.31
C GLU A 110 -0.86 -6.58 -11.64
N ILE A 111 -1.87 -6.40 -12.50
CA ILE A 111 -1.71 -5.71 -13.80
C ILE A 111 -1.36 -4.24 -13.57
N ILE A 112 -2.02 -3.59 -12.60
CA ILE A 112 -1.75 -2.19 -12.27
C ILE A 112 -0.34 -2.03 -11.72
N LEU A 113 0.06 -2.88 -10.76
CA LEU A 113 1.41 -2.88 -10.22
C LEU A 113 2.46 -3.16 -11.30
N SER A 114 2.20 -4.10 -12.20
CA SER A 114 3.16 -4.48 -13.27
C SER A 114 3.40 -3.37 -14.30
N LYS A 115 2.55 -2.34 -14.37
CA LYS A 115 2.79 -1.15 -15.21
C LYS A 115 3.83 -0.20 -14.62
N THR A 116 4.05 -0.26 -13.31
CA THR A 116 4.91 0.69 -12.57
C THR A 116 6.11 0.00 -11.93
N TYR A 117 5.94 -1.25 -11.48
CA TYR A 117 6.92 -2.04 -10.75
C TYR A 117 7.24 -3.33 -11.48
N ASN A 118 8.50 -3.77 -11.40
CA ASN A 118 8.81 -5.18 -11.59
C ASN A 118 8.46 -5.93 -10.30
N ILE A 119 7.31 -6.62 -10.28
CA ILE A 119 6.76 -7.25 -9.08
C ILE A 119 7.67 -8.35 -8.49
N HIS A 120 8.61 -8.89 -9.26
CA HIS A 120 9.58 -9.90 -8.82
C HIS A 120 10.88 -9.32 -8.24
N LEU A 121 11.08 -8.00 -8.39
CA LEU A 121 12.22 -7.28 -7.83
C LEU A 121 11.80 -6.49 -6.60
N CYS A 122 12.66 -6.55 -5.60
CA CYS A 122 12.56 -5.82 -4.37
C CYS A 122 13.61 -4.71 -4.43
N SER A 123 13.12 -3.48 -4.46
CA SER A 123 13.93 -2.28 -4.62
C SER A 123 13.61 -1.30 -3.52
N ASN A 124 14.60 -0.54 -3.07
CA ASN A 124 14.36 0.65 -2.26
C ASN A 124 14.10 1.87 -3.14
N SER A 125 13.36 2.83 -2.60
CA SER A 125 13.22 4.15 -3.23
C SER A 125 14.54 4.91 -3.17
N ILE A 126 14.83 5.67 -4.23
CA ILE A 126 15.91 6.66 -4.24
C ILE A 126 15.47 7.99 -3.63
N TYR A 127 14.19 8.12 -3.28
CA TYR A 127 13.61 9.29 -2.64
C TYR A 127 13.17 8.91 -1.23
N SER A 128 13.66 9.63 -0.23
CA SER A 128 13.13 9.53 1.13
C SER A 128 11.97 10.48 1.25
N HIS A 129 10.76 9.94 1.39
CA HIS A 129 9.56 10.73 1.64
C HIS A 129 9.63 11.38 3.02
N LYS A 130 10.22 10.69 4.01
CA LYS A 130 10.45 11.27 5.34
C LYS A 130 11.26 12.58 5.31
N ASN A 131 12.26 12.66 4.44
CA ASN A 131 13.18 13.81 4.38
C ASN A 131 12.97 14.68 3.13
N GLU A 132 11.94 14.41 2.33
CA GLU A 132 11.65 15.07 1.05
C GLU A 132 12.90 15.26 0.15
N SER A 133 13.78 14.25 0.11
CA SER A 133 15.09 14.35 -0.54
C SER A 133 15.52 13.07 -1.23
N TYR A 134 16.33 13.23 -2.28
CA TYR A 134 16.91 12.10 -3.01
C TYR A 134 18.17 11.60 -2.30
N PHE A 135 18.27 10.27 -2.17
CA PHE A 135 19.53 9.61 -1.92
C PHE A 135 20.38 9.60 -3.20
N GLU A 136 21.70 9.46 -3.04
CA GLU A 136 22.58 9.20 -4.16
C GLU A 136 22.13 7.95 -4.93
N ALA A 137 22.13 8.01 -6.25
CA ALA A 137 21.71 6.89 -7.10
C ALA A 137 22.53 5.60 -6.83
N SER A 138 23.75 5.74 -6.32
CA SER A 138 24.60 4.64 -5.84
C SER A 138 23.98 3.81 -4.71
N ARG A 139 22.97 4.35 -4.01
CA ARG A 139 22.23 3.71 -2.93
C ARG A 139 20.92 3.06 -3.40
N GLN A 140 20.64 3.04 -4.70
CA GLN A 140 19.56 2.24 -5.24
C GLN A 140 19.98 0.79 -5.36
N TYR A 141 19.33 -0.07 -4.59
CA TYR A 141 19.53 -1.51 -4.62
C TYR A 141 18.27 -2.15 -5.15
N SER A 142 18.44 -3.06 -6.11
CA SER A 142 17.38 -3.93 -6.56
C SER A 142 17.87 -5.36 -6.51
N VAL A 143 17.11 -6.23 -5.84
CA VAL A 143 17.41 -7.65 -5.72
C VAL A 143 16.19 -8.47 -6.08
N PRO A 144 16.37 -9.70 -6.62
CA PRO A 144 15.26 -10.64 -6.73
C PRO A 144 14.62 -10.86 -5.36
N CYS A 145 13.30 -10.68 -5.24
CA CYS A 145 12.59 -10.76 -3.96
C CYS A 145 12.81 -12.10 -3.25
N ARG A 146 13.05 -13.19 -4.01
CA ARG A 146 13.42 -14.51 -3.46
C ARG A 146 14.60 -14.48 -2.50
N ARG A 147 15.54 -13.54 -2.65
CA ARG A 147 16.69 -13.39 -1.73
C ARG A 147 16.27 -12.85 -0.36
N LEU A 148 15.10 -12.25 -0.28
CA LEU A 148 14.56 -11.61 0.93
C LEU A 148 13.51 -12.46 1.65
N HIS A 149 13.01 -13.54 1.04
CA HIS A 149 12.04 -14.47 1.66
C HIS A 149 12.46 -15.05 3.03
N PRO A 150 13.76 -15.27 3.32
CA PRO A 150 14.17 -15.71 4.66
C PRO A 150 14.04 -14.64 5.75
N TYR A 151 14.03 -13.36 5.37
CA TYR A 151 14.17 -12.24 6.29
C TYR A 151 12.87 -11.46 6.51
N TYR A 152 11.98 -11.47 5.52
CA TYR A 152 10.72 -10.73 5.57
C TYR A 152 9.54 -11.61 5.19
N PRO A 153 8.33 -11.30 5.68
CA PRO A 153 7.10 -11.96 5.24
C PRO A 153 6.82 -11.68 3.76
N PHE A 154 6.46 -12.70 2.98
CA PHE A 154 6.04 -12.57 1.58
C PHE A 154 4.78 -13.37 1.29
N VAL A 155 3.96 -12.83 0.40
CA VAL A 155 2.72 -13.47 -0.07
C VAL A 155 3.02 -14.44 -1.20
N PHE A 156 2.58 -15.68 -1.01
CA PHE A 156 2.62 -16.76 -1.99
C PHE A 156 1.20 -17.08 -2.45
N ARG A 157 0.99 -17.17 -3.76
CA ARG A 157 -0.33 -17.36 -4.36
C ARG A 157 -0.46 -18.76 -4.94
N SER A 158 -1.61 -19.36 -4.72
CA SER A 158 -2.08 -20.52 -5.48
C SER A 158 -3.49 -20.24 -6.01
N TYR A 159 -3.74 -20.69 -7.24
CA TYR A 159 -5.01 -20.49 -7.93
C TYR A 159 -5.71 -21.84 -8.04
N ASP A 160 -6.98 -21.89 -7.62
CA ASP A 160 -7.80 -23.08 -7.72
C ASP A 160 -9.25 -22.70 -8.07
N ASN A 161 -9.77 -23.21 -9.19
CA ASN A 161 -11.15 -23.03 -9.63
C ASN A 161 -11.73 -21.60 -9.50
N GLY A 162 -10.95 -20.57 -9.86
CA GLY A 162 -11.38 -19.17 -9.78
C GLY A 162 -11.27 -18.53 -8.38
N TYR A 163 -10.62 -19.19 -7.44
CA TYR A 163 -10.26 -18.64 -6.12
C TYR A 163 -8.76 -18.39 -6.04
N VAL A 164 -8.39 -17.31 -5.33
CA VAL A 164 -7.00 -17.06 -4.95
C VAL A 164 -6.84 -17.42 -3.48
N LYS A 165 -5.89 -18.31 -3.21
CA LYS A 165 -5.36 -18.50 -1.87
C LYS A 165 -4.03 -17.78 -1.76
N GLU A 166 -3.95 -16.84 -0.85
CA GLU A 166 -2.73 -16.12 -0.50
C GLU A 166 -2.21 -16.61 0.84
N MET A 167 -0.94 -17.00 0.90
CA MET A 167 -0.26 -17.42 2.12
C MET A 167 0.90 -16.48 2.40
N LEU A 168 0.88 -15.81 3.53
CA LEU A 168 2.00 -15.02 4.02
C LEU A 168 3.00 -15.97 4.70
N LYS A 169 4.22 -16.01 4.19
CA LYS A 169 5.29 -16.86 4.72
C LYS A 169 6.55 -16.07 5.03
N ILE A 170 7.26 -16.47 6.08
CA ILE A 170 8.63 -16.03 6.37
C ILE A 170 9.49 -17.24 6.64
N ASN A 171 10.67 -17.31 6.02
CA ASN A 171 11.57 -18.45 6.19
C ASN A 171 10.87 -19.82 5.98
N ASN A 172 10.01 -19.91 4.96
CA ASN A 172 9.15 -21.05 4.63
C ASN A 172 8.12 -21.48 5.69
N ASN A 173 7.97 -20.73 6.78
CA ASN A 173 6.91 -20.95 7.77
C ASN A 173 5.69 -20.09 7.41
N ASP A 174 4.51 -20.68 7.54
CA ASP A 174 3.25 -19.99 7.31
C ASP A 174 2.92 -19.09 8.52
N ILE A 175 2.69 -17.80 8.27
CA ILE A 175 2.30 -16.81 9.28
C ILE A 175 0.79 -16.64 9.28
N HIS A 176 0.23 -16.44 8.08
CA HIS A 176 -1.17 -16.12 7.88
C HIS A 176 -1.63 -16.61 6.51
N SER A 177 -2.92 -16.91 6.36
CA SER A 177 -3.53 -17.26 5.08
C SER A 177 -4.82 -16.48 4.86
N ALA A 178 -4.95 -15.88 3.68
CA ALA A 178 -6.15 -15.20 3.24
C ALA A 178 -6.75 -15.94 2.04
N HIS A 179 -8.07 -16.10 2.07
CA HIS A 179 -8.83 -16.78 1.02
C HIS A 179 -9.90 -15.83 0.52
N TYR A 180 -9.91 -15.56 -0.78
CA TYR A 180 -10.95 -14.75 -1.40
C TYR A 180 -11.17 -15.19 -2.84
N SER A 181 -12.39 -14.96 -3.33
CA SER A 181 -12.72 -15.20 -4.73
C SER A 181 -11.77 -14.40 -5.62
N HIS A 182 -11.23 -15.01 -6.68
CA HIS A 182 -10.57 -14.25 -7.73
C HIS A 182 -11.67 -13.51 -8.48
N ILE A 183 -12.07 -12.36 -7.96
CA ILE A 183 -12.98 -11.49 -8.70
C ILE A 183 -12.15 -10.97 -9.88
N ILE A 184 -12.42 -11.55 -11.05
CA ILE A 184 -12.02 -10.97 -12.32
C ILE A 184 -12.99 -9.82 -12.55
N CYS A 185 -12.63 -8.69 -11.97
CA CYS A 185 -12.88 -7.39 -12.56
C CYS A 185 -11.69 -7.06 -13.48
#